data_AF-A0A849NGF1-F1
#
_entry.id   AF-A0A849NGF1-F1
#
_cell.length_a   1.000
_cell.length_b   1.000
_cell.length_c   1.000
_cell.angle_alpha   90.00
_cell.angle_beta   90.00
_cell.angle_gamma   90.00
#
_symmetry.space_group_name_H-M   'P 1'
#
loop_
_entity.id
_entity.type
_entity.pdbx_description
1 polymer ?
#
loop_
_entity_poly.entity_id
_entity_poly.type
_entity_poly.pdbx_seq_one_letter_code
_entity_poly.pdbx_strand_id
1 'polypeptide(L)'
;MGHIVYWTIIRIAILIPVLWLLFGFMEYRYWWMLGIMSVYGVVIHPAVIQYKIFLEKNKEILTNTLCASCKHFDETAVICLKYDEHPTEDYLPCDGMDWEPKSISKSEKEEF
;
A
#
# COMPACT_ATOMS: atom_id res chain seq x y z
N MET A 1 -4.86 -7.81 0.68
CA MET A 1 -3.62 -7.86 -0.14
C MET A 1 -3.79 -8.62 -1.48
N GLY A 2 -4.36 -9.83 -1.53
CA GLY A 2 -4.40 -10.65 -2.76
C GLY A 2 -5.15 -10.07 -3.97
N HIS A 3 -6.28 -9.37 -3.74
CA HIS A 3 -7.05 -8.74 -4.84
C HIS A 3 -6.24 -7.68 -5.60
N ILE A 4 -5.39 -6.94 -4.88
CA ILE A 4 -4.50 -5.90 -5.42
C ILE A 4 -3.47 -6.51 -6.38
N VAL A 5 -2.84 -7.60 -5.93
CA VAL A 5 -1.82 -8.32 -6.68
C VAL A 5 -2.45 -8.98 -7.92
N TYR A 6 -3.60 -9.64 -7.75
CA TYR A 6 -4.32 -10.29 -8.84
C TYR A 6 -4.66 -9.31 -9.98
N TRP A 7 -5.22 -8.15 -9.65
CA TRP A 7 -5.58 -7.14 -10.66
C TRP A 7 -4.34 -6.53 -11.35
N THR A 8 -3.23 -6.40 -10.62
CA THR A 8 -1.95 -5.93 -11.18
C THR A 8 -1.38 -6.94 -12.18
N ILE A 9 -1.39 -8.22 -11.85
CA ILE A 9 -0.93 -9.29 -12.75
C ILE A 9 -1.76 -9.31 -14.04
N ILE A 10 -3.10 -9.21 -13.92
CA ILE A 10 -4.00 -9.18 -15.07
C ILE A 10 -3.74 -7.97 -15.98
N ARG A 11 -3.51 -6.80 -15.38
CA ARG A 11 -3.17 -5.57 -16.11
C ARG A 11 -1.86 -5.73 -16.89
N ILE A 12 -0.82 -6.29 -16.27
CA ILE A 12 0.47 -6.54 -16.93
C ILE A 12 0.30 -7.57 -18.06
N ALA A 13 -0.44 -8.66 -17.81
CA ALA A 13 -0.70 -9.71 -18.79
C ALA A 13 -1.43 -9.19 -20.05
N ILE A 14 -2.25 -8.14 -19.93
CA ILE A 14 -2.90 -7.47 -21.06
C ILE A 14 -1.99 -6.40 -21.68
N LEU A 15 -1.23 -5.66 -20.86
CA LEU A 15 -0.39 -4.54 -21.29
C LEU A 15 0.76 -5.01 -22.21
N ILE A 16 1.40 -6.15 -21.90
CA ILE A 16 2.49 -6.71 -22.72
C ILE A 16 2.03 -7.01 -24.17
N PRO A 17 0.97 -7.80 -24.43
CA PRO A 17 0.53 -8.06 -25.79
C PRO A 17 0.00 -6.81 -26.50
N VAL A 18 -0.62 -5.87 -25.79
CA VAL A 18 -1.05 -4.58 -26.36
C VAL A 18 0.15 -3.75 -26.85
N LEU A 19 1.21 -3.65 -26.05
CA LEU A 19 2.46 -2.95 -26.44
C LEU A 19 3.19 -3.64 -27.58
N TRP A 20 3.13 -4.98 -27.64
CA TRP A 20 3.71 -5.75 -28.72
C TRP A 20 2.98 -5.54 -30.04
N LEU A 21 1.65 -5.52 -30.03
CA LEU A 21 0.83 -5.23 -31.22
C LEU A 21 1.07 -3.79 -31.72
N LEU A 22 1.20 -2.82 -30.81
CA LEU A 22 1.51 -1.43 -31.13
C LEU A 22 2.93 -1.22 -31.69
N PHE A 23 3.89 -2.08 -31.35
CA PHE A 23 5.27 -1.98 -31.86
C PHE A 23 5.32 -2.08 -33.39
N GLY A 24 4.41 -2.84 -34.01
CA GLY A 24 4.36 -3.00 -35.47
C GLY A 24 3.79 -1.78 -36.23
N PHE A 25 3.08 -0.88 -35.55
CA PHE A 25 2.39 0.26 -36.18
C PHE A 25 3.10 1.61 -35.97
N MET A 26 4.07 1.68 -35.07
CA MET A 26 4.62 2.95 -34.59
C MET A 26 6.13 3.09 -34.85
N GLU A 27 6.58 4.32 -35.15
CA GLU A 27 8.00 4.63 -35.16
C GLU A 27 8.62 4.40 -33.77
N TYR A 28 9.81 3.80 -33.74
CA TYR A 28 10.56 3.43 -32.53
C TYR A 28 10.69 4.57 -31.50
N ARG A 29 10.75 5.83 -31.97
CA ARG A 29 10.83 7.03 -31.14
C ARG A 29 9.60 7.25 -30.27
N TYR A 30 8.40 7.00 -30.77
CA TYR A 30 7.16 7.18 -29.99
C TYR A 30 6.86 5.97 -29.10
N TRP A 31 7.40 4.79 -29.45
CA TRP A 31 7.18 3.56 -28.70
C TRP A 31 7.71 3.66 -27.25
N TRP A 32 8.88 4.28 -27.05
CA TRP A 32 9.44 4.51 -25.71
C TRP A 32 8.57 5.44 -24.84
N MET A 33 8.07 6.55 -25.40
CA MET A 33 7.14 7.43 -24.67
C MET A 33 5.86 6.70 -24.29
N LEU A 34 5.27 5.95 -25.22
CA LEU A 34 4.03 5.23 -24.98
C LEU A 34 4.22 4.08 -23.97
N GLY A 35 5.36 3.40 -23.99
CA GLY A 35 5.73 2.38 -23.01
C GLY A 35 5.80 2.94 -21.59
N ILE A 36 6.54 4.04 -21.39
CA ILE A 36 6.65 4.69 -20.07
C ILE A 36 5.29 5.20 -19.59
N MET A 37 4.52 5.84 -20.47
CA MET A 37 3.18 6.34 -20.15
C MET A 37 2.24 5.18 -19.75
N SER A 38 2.30 4.06 -20.47
CA SER A 38 1.49 2.88 -20.21
C SER A 38 1.81 2.26 -18.85
N VAL A 39 3.11 2.09 -18.53
CA VAL A 39 3.54 1.60 -17.22
C VAL A 39 3.07 2.53 -16.11
N TYR A 40 3.19 3.84 -16.28
CA TYR A 40 2.71 4.81 -15.29
C TYR A 40 1.19 4.73 -15.08
N GLY A 41 0.42 4.72 -16.16
CA GLY A 41 -1.05 4.67 -16.09
C GLY A 41 -1.59 3.35 -15.57
N VAL A 42 -0.93 2.24 -15.83
CA VAL A 42 -1.45 0.90 -15.52
C VAL A 42 -0.87 0.32 -14.23
N VAL A 43 0.32 0.73 -13.81
CA VAL A 43 0.97 0.24 -12.58
C VAL A 43 0.89 1.27 -11.46
N ILE A 44 1.35 2.51 -11.70
CA ILE A 44 1.47 3.53 -10.66
C ILE A 44 0.07 4.04 -10.25
N HIS A 45 -0.78 4.36 -11.21
CA HIS A 45 -2.11 4.89 -10.92
C HIS A 45 -2.97 3.99 -10.00
N PRO A 46 -3.14 2.68 -10.27
CA PRO A 46 -3.89 1.83 -9.35
C PRO A 46 -3.16 1.55 -8.03
N ALA A 47 -1.83 1.61 -7.99
CA ALA A 47 -1.10 1.49 -6.72
C ALA A 47 -1.44 2.66 -5.79
N VAL A 48 -1.43 3.89 -6.31
CA VAL A 48 -1.78 5.09 -5.53
C VAL A 48 -3.25 5.08 -5.09
N ILE A 49 -4.18 4.69 -5.96
CA ILE A 49 -5.60 4.59 -5.59
C ILE A 49 -5.81 3.56 -4.49
N GLN A 50 -5.17 2.40 -4.59
CA GLN A 50 -5.35 1.34 -3.60
C GLN A 50 -4.72 1.70 -2.26
N TYR A 51 -3.59 2.41 -2.26
CA TYR A 51 -3.02 2.98 -1.05
C TYR A 51 -3.98 3.97 -0.37
N LYS A 52 -4.62 4.85 -1.16
CA LYS A 52 -5.63 5.78 -0.63
C LYS A 52 -6.85 5.07 -0.05
N ILE A 53 -7.38 4.05 -0.75
CA ILE A 53 -8.52 3.27 -0.27
C ILE A 53 -8.16 2.49 1.00
N PHE A 54 -6.95 1.95 1.09
CA PHE A 54 -6.45 1.28 2.28
C PHE A 54 -6.35 2.25 3.45
N LEU A 55 -5.78 3.44 3.25
CA LEU A 55 -5.75 4.47 4.28
C LEU A 55 -7.16 4.89 4.71
N GLU A 56 -8.07 5.14 3.79
CA GLU A 56 -9.43 5.59 4.12
C GLU A 56 -10.19 4.53 4.96
N LYS A 57 -10.10 3.26 4.58
CA LYS A 57 -10.74 2.16 5.33
C LYS A 57 -10.15 1.96 6.72
N ASN A 58 -8.84 2.10 6.85
CA ASN A 58 -8.16 1.88 8.11
C ASN A 58 -8.07 3.15 8.96
N LYS A 59 -8.47 4.31 8.42
CA LYS A 59 -8.50 5.58 9.15
C LYS A 59 -9.39 5.48 10.38
N GLU A 60 -10.53 4.81 10.26
CA GLU A 60 -11.46 4.61 11.36
C GLU A 60 -10.83 3.74 12.47
N ILE A 61 -10.11 2.69 12.09
CA ILE A 61 -9.32 1.86 13.02
C ILE A 61 -8.18 2.68 13.64
N LEU A 62 -7.47 3.50 12.85
CA LEU A 62 -6.38 4.36 13.30
C LEU A 62 -6.84 5.52 14.21
N THR A 63 -8.09 5.96 14.15
CA THR A 63 -8.57 7.08 14.99
C THR A 63 -9.37 6.61 16.18
N ASN A 64 -10.10 5.50 16.06
CA ASN A 64 -11.06 5.06 17.08
C ASN A 64 -10.54 3.92 17.98
N THR A 65 -9.39 3.32 17.69
CA THR A 65 -8.86 2.21 18.50
C THR A 65 -7.63 2.61 19.32
N LEU A 66 -7.49 2.00 20.51
CA LEU A 66 -6.30 2.13 21.36
C LEU A 66 -5.02 1.63 20.66
N CYS A 67 -5.15 0.76 19.64
CA CYS A 67 -4.00 0.25 18.89
C CYS A 67 -3.21 1.35 18.14
N ALA A 68 -3.85 2.45 17.75
CA ALA A 68 -3.19 3.53 17.01
C ALA A 68 -2.07 4.24 17.79
N SER A 69 -2.20 4.30 19.12
CA SER A 69 -1.20 4.88 20.01
C SER A 69 -0.17 3.86 20.51
N CYS A 70 -0.26 2.60 20.06
CA CYS A 70 0.61 1.51 20.48
C CYS A 70 1.95 1.53 19.73
N LYS A 71 3.05 1.26 20.43
CA LYS A 71 4.41 1.15 19.86
C LYS A 71 4.54 0.02 18.84
N HIS A 72 3.85 -1.10 19.07
CA HIS A 72 3.95 -2.31 18.25
C HIS A 72 3.00 -2.34 17.06
N PHE A 73 2.26 -1.26 16.84
CA PHE A 73 1.33 -1.15 15.73
C PHE A 73 1.99 -0.45 14.54
N ASP A 74 1.98 -1.12 13.39
CA ASP A 74 2.42 -0.54 12.12
C ASP A 74 1.20 0.00 11.36
N GLU A 75 1.14 1.33 11.24
CA GLU A 75 0.06 2.05 10.55
C GLU A 75 0.07 1.81 9.03
N THR A 76 1.21 1.45 8.44
CA THR A 76 1.33 1.26 6.98
C THR A 76 0.75 -0.08 6.53
N ALA A 77 0.86 -1.10 7.38
CA ALA A 77 0.34 -2.44 7.13
C ALA A 77 -0.92 -2.77 7.96
N VAL A 78 -1.26 -1.93 8.93
CA VAL A 78 -2.39 -2.11 9.88
C VAL A 78 -2.27 -3.46 10.55
N ILE A 79 -1.13 -3.68 11.18
CA ILE A 79 -0.76 -4.95 11.82
C ILE A 79 -0.13 -4.68 13.19
N CYS A 80 -0.44 -5.55 14.15
CA CYS A 80 0.26 -5.60 15.42
C CYS A 80 1.50 -6.50 15.25
N LEU A 81 2.70 -5.94 15.29
CA LEU A 81 3.96 -6.67 15.13
C LEU A 81 4.23 -7.68 16.26
N LYS A 82 3.63 -7.48 17.44
CA LYS A 82 3.80 -8.36 18.60
C LYS A 82 3.03 -9.67 18.46
N TYR A 83 1.83 -9.61 17.88
CA TYR A 83 0.92 -10.74 17.73
C TYR A 83 0.82 -11.22 16.27
N ASP A 84 1.39 -10.47 15.32
CA ASP A 84 1.30 -10.68 13.86
C ASP A 84 -0.15 -10.72 13.34
N GLU A 85 -1.03 -9.98 14.03
CA GLU A 85 -2.47 -9.95 13.78
C GLU A 85 -2.93 -8.58 13.29
N HIS A 86 -3.93 -8.56 12.41
CA HIS A 86 -4.52 -7.34 11.88
C HIS A 86 -5.73 -6.95 12.75
N PRO A 87 -5.71 -5.80 13.44
CA PRO A 87 -6.89 -5.30 14.13
C PRO A 87 -8.04 -5.02 13.15
N THR A 88 -9.26 -5.28 13.59
CA THR A 88 -10.49 -4.88 12.90
C THR A 88 -11.34 -4.01 13.84
N GLU A 89 -12.44 -3.44 13.34
CA GLU A 89 -13.32 -2.59 14.17
C GLU A 89 -13.81 -3.28 15.45
N ASP A 90 -14.05 -4.59 15.38
CA ASP A 90 -14.56 -5.40 16.49
C ASP A 90 -13.48 -6.30 17.15
N TYR A 91 -12.24 -6.28 16.67
CA TYR A 91 -11.16 -7.15 17.14
C TYR A 91 -9.87 -6.40 17.42
N LEU A 92 -9.44 -6.42 18.68
CA LEU A 92 -8.18 -5.85 19.15
C LEU A 92 -7.23 -7.01 19.53
N PRO A 93 -6.10 -7.20 18.82
CA PRO A 93 -5.19 -8.34 19.05
C PRO A 93 -4.66 -8.50 20.48
N CYS A 94 -4.58 -7.40 21.23
CA CYS A 94 -4.07 -7.39 22.60
C CYS A 94 -5.13 -7.10 23.66
N ASP A 95 -6.40 -6.90 23.27
CA ASP A 95 -7.51 -6.43 24.13
C ASP A 95 -7.13 -5.23 25.04
N GLY A 96 -6.09 -4.47 24.67
CA GLY A 96 -5.51 -3.41 25.48
C GLY A 96 -4.63 -3.84 26.66
N MET A 97 -4.46 -5.14 26.95
CA MET A 97 -3.65 -5.61 28.09
C MET A 97 -2.15 -5.40 27.90
N ASP A 98 -1.67 -5.59 26.67
CA ASP A 98 -0.26 -5.43 26.28
C ASP A 98 0.01 -4.11 25.56
N TRP A 99 -0.87 -3.13 25.74
CA TRP A 99 -0.74 -1.83 25.11
C TRP A 99 0.43 -1.05 25.73
N GLU A 100 1.37 -0.63 24.88
CA GLU A 100 2.47 0.24 25.26
C GLU A 100 2.39 1.55 24.45
N PRO A 101 2.37 2.73 25.10
CA PRO A 101 2.33 3.99 24.37
C PRO A 101 3.56 4.13 23.49
N LYS A 102 3.40 4.71 22.29
CA LYS A 102 4.52 5.28 21.53
C LYS A 102 5.17 6.34 22.41
N SER A 103 6.19 5.95 23.16
CA SER A 103 7.09 6.91 23.81
C SER A 103 7.66 7.79 22.70
N ILE A 104 7.54 9.11 22.84
CA ILE A 104 8.33 10.07 22.07
C ILE A 104 9.79 9.91 22.52
N SER A 105 10.42 8.79 22.15
CA SER A 105 11.84 8.60 22.34
C SER A 105 12.52 9.40 21.23
N LYS A 106 13.07 10.55 21.62
CA LYS A 106 14.06 11.36 20.91
C LYS A 106 15.05 10.49 20.11
N SER A 107 14.71 10.06 18.90
CA SER A 107 15.66 9.44 17.95
C SER A 107 15.73 10.21 16.63
N GLU A 108 15.10 11.38 16.55
CA GLU A 108 15.08 12.26 15.37
C GLU A 108 16.03 13.46 15.52
N LYS A 109 17.12 13.33 16.31
CA LYS A 109 18.00 14.47 16.64
C LYS A 109 19.49 14.34 16.30
N GLU A 110 19.91 13.35 15.52
CA GLU A 110 21.34 13.17 15.17
C GLU A 110 21.65 13.03 13.66
N GLU A 111 20.78 13.51 12.76
CA GLU A 111 21.14 13.66 11.33
C GLU A 111 20.85 15.09 10.82
N PHE A 112 21.43 16.10 11.48
CA PHE A 112 21.63 17.43 10.88
C PHE A 112 22.96 18.03 11.30
#